data_AF-A0A3B9X066-F1
#
_entry.id   AF-A0A3B9X066-F1
#
_cell.length_a   1.000
_cell.length_b   1.000
_cell.length_c   1.000
_cell.angle_alpha   90.00
_cell.angle_beta   90.00
_cell.angle_gamma   90.00
#
_symmetry.space_group_name_H-M   'P 1'
#
loop_
_entity.id
_entity.type
_entity.pdbx_description
1 polymer ?
#
loop_
_entity_poly.entity_id
_entity_poly.type
_entity_poly.pdbx_seq_one_letter_code
_entity_poly.pdbx_strand_id
1 'polypeptide(L)'
;MNIRLLTRFCTFFLGISTAWLGTLANAAEESENASLRQDFGYRNDGELTMTLANNIRTLNLSENVVLTQGTLEILGDLAILEFDEPTQELIKATVYGTPVSYQQQLNSDDATVSGTSDSIVLTTEDSSGDTIIELIGNALIESPDSTMKCIAIVYLPNTDLIRKATGPCAGILSQTDQPE
;
A
#
# COMPACT_ATOMS: atom_id res chain seq x y z
N MET A 1 -28.92 70.50 58.15
CA MET A 1 -30.04 69.64 57.71
C MET A 1 -29.54 68.80 56.54
N ASN A 2 -29.28 67.50 56.79
CA ASN A 2 -29.11 66.34 55.88
C ASN A 2 -28.46 66.60 54.50
N ILE A 3 -27.15 66.44 54.29
CA ILE A 3 -26.32 65.21 54.06
C ILE A 3 -26.84 64.29 52.93
N ARG A 4 -26.20 64.34 51.74
CA ARG A 4 -25.29 63.30 51.20
C ARG A 4 -24.84 63.65 49.77
N LEU A 5 -23.56 63.97 49.61
CA LEU A 5 -22.79 63.73 48.39
C LEU A 5 -21.38 63.29 48.82
N LEU A 6 -20.74 62.49 47.97
CA LEU A 6 -19.29 62.24 47.86
C LEU A 6 -18.66 61.08 48.68
N THR A 7 -18.32 60.04 47.89
CA THR A 7 -16.93 59.53 47.70
C THR A 7 -16.38 58.49 48.68
N ARG A 8 -15.63 57.57 48.06
CA ARG A 8 -14.57 56.69 48.57
C ARG A 8 -14.98 55.26 48.93
N PHE A 9 -14.69 54.35 47.99
CA PHE A 9 -14.20 53.02 48.33
C PHE A 9 -12.77 52.91 47.77
N CYS A 10 -11.79 52.87 48.67
CA CYS A 10 -10.38 52.65 48.36
C CYS A 10 -9.73 51.99 49.57
N THR A 11 -9.39 50.70 49.47
CA THR A 11 -8.16 50.02 49.93
C THR A 11 -8.34 48.51 49.65
N PHE A 12 -7.57 47.89 48.74
CA PHE A 12 -6.18 47.37 48.90
C PHE A 12 -6.12 46.25 49.96
N PHE A 13 -5.44 45.11 49.82
CA PHE A 13 -4.55 44.55 48.80
C PHE A 13 -4.29 43.07 49.22
N LEU A 14 -4.29 42.14 48.28
CA LEU A 14 -3.62 40.83 48.33
C LEU A 14 -3.49 40.50 46.84
N GLY A 15 -2.37 40.78 46.17
CA GLY A 15 -1.03 40.24 46.43
C GLY A 15 -0.68 39.42 45.19
N ILE A 16 -0.15 40.10 44.18
CA ILE A 16 0.25 39.54 42.87
C ILE A 16 1.62 38.87 43.03
N SER A 17 1.78 37.64 42.52
CA SER A 17 3.04 37.20 41.92
C SER A 17 2.73 36.26 40.76
N THR A 18 2.93 36.79 39.56
CA THR A 18 2.83 36.13 38.26
C THR A 18 3.99 35.15 38.06
N ALA A 19 3.69 33.90 37.71
CA ALA A 19 4.69 32.97 37.19
C ALA A 19 4.03 31.90 36.31
N TRP A 20 4.35 31.98 35.02
CA TRP A 20 4.39 30.92 34.03
C TRP A 20 3.08 30.38 33.44
N LEU A 21 2.84 30.85 32.20
CA LEU A 21 2.15 30.12 31.15
C LEU A 21 2.72 28.71 31.05
N GLY A 22 1.88 27.71 31.28
CA GLY A 22 2.08 26.35 30.80
C GLY A 22 0.99 26.05 29.78
N THR A 23 1.16 26.54 28.55
CA THR A 23 0.45 25.98 27.40
C THR A 23 0.99 24.58 27.19
N LEU A 24 0.26 23.55 27.61
CA LEU A 24 0.52 22.20 27.11
C LEU A 24 -0.16 22.08 25.75
N ALA A 25 0.67 22.28 24.73
CA ALA A 25 0.40 21.87 23.38
C ALA A 25 0.61 20.35 23.22
N ASN A 26 -0.13 19.80 22.26
CA ASN A 26 0.03 18.50 21.59
C ASN A 26 -0.43 17.27 22.39
N ALA A 27 -1.10 16.28 21.78
CA ALA A 27 -1.24 15.99 20.36
C ALA A 27 -2.69 15.62 20.02
N ALA A 28 -3.14 16.03 18.83
CA ALA A 28 -4.18 15.30 18.14
C ALA A 28 -3.57 13.96 17.73
N GLU A 29 -4.04 12.87 18.31
CA GLU A 29 -3.91 11.54 17.71
C GLU A 29 -5.20 11.29 16.93
N GLU A 30 -5.23 11.80 15.70
CA GLU A 30 -6.17 11.36 14.70
C GLU A 30 -5.63 10.04 14.15
N SER A 31 -6.04 8.94 14.78
CA SER A 31 -5.84 7.58 14.30
C SER A 31 -7.20 6.87 14.30
N GLU A 32 -8.15 7.41 13.56
CA GLU A 32 -9.40 6.73 13.21
C GLU A 32 -9.67 6.89 11.71
N ASN A 33 -8.90 6.17 10.90
CA ASN A 33 -9.41 5.61 9.64
C ASN A 33 -8.64 4.38 9.15
N ALA A 34 -8.26 3.48 10.07
CA ALA A 34 -7.76 2.15 9.71
C ALA A 34 -8.96 1.21 9.47
N SER A 35 -9.72 1.50 8.42
CA SER A 35 -10.96 0.80 8.09
C SER A 35 -10.72 -0.21 6.97
N LEU A 36 -10.26 -1.42 7.34
CA LEU A 36 -10.41 -2.68 6.57
C LEU A 36 -9.77 -2.79 5.17
N ARG A 37 -8.58 -2.23 4.95
CA ARG A 37 -7.74 -2.61 3.78
C ARG A 37 -6.53 -3.37 4.31
N GLN A 38 -6.13 -4.48 3.68
CA GLN A 38 -4.88 -5.15 4.02
C GLN A 38 -3.74 -4.15 3.82
N ASP A 39 -3.04 -3.81 4.89
CA ASP A 39 -1.95 -2.84 4.87
C ASP A 39 -0.90 -3.26 3.84
N PHE A 40 -0.59 -2.35 2.92
CA PHE A 40 0.49 -2.52 1.97
C PHE A 40 1.84 -2.25 2.66
N GLY A 41 2.76 -3.19 2.58
CA GLY A 41 4.11 -3.11 3.15
C GLY A 41 5.18 -3.12 2.08
N TYR A 42 6.32 -2.46 2.35
CA TYR A 42 7.51 -2.53 1.51
C TYR A 42 8.79 -2.50 2.33
N ARG A 43 9.86 -3.09 1.79
CA ARG A 43 11.23 -3.05 2.33
C ARG A 43 12.24 -3.09 1.18
N ASN A 44 13.41 -2.50 1.39
CA ASN A 44 14.55 -2.58 0.49
C ASN A 44 15.86 -2.49 1.29
N ASP A 45 16.97 -2.95 0.70
CA ASP A 45 18.30 -2.91 1.33
C ASP A 45 19.10 -1.65 0.94
N GLY A 46 18.79 -1.07 -0.22
CA GLY A 46 19.50 0.06 -0.82
C GLY A 46 18.90 1.43 -0.51
N GLU A 47 19.03 2.34 -1.47
CA GLU A 47 18.55 3.72 -1.35
C GLU A 47 17.02 3.81 -1.50
N LEU A 48 16.40 4.68 -0.68
CA LEU A 48 15.01 5.11 -0.82
C LEU A 48 15.01 6.61 -1.12
N THR A 49 14.44 6.99 -2.26
CA THR A 49 14.19 8.40 -2.59
C THR A 49 12.70 8.68 -2.64
N MET A 50 12.29 9.88 -2.21
CA MET A 50 10.90 10.30 -2.22
C MET A 50 10.75 11.61 -2.99
N THR A 51 9.72 11.68 -3.83
CA THR A 51 9.26 12.91 -4.46
C THR A 51 7.77 13.11 -4.21
N LEU A 52 7.32 14.36 -4.25
CA LEU A 52 5.91 14.72 -4.16
C LEU A 52 5.59 15.70 -5.29
N ALA A 53 4.68 15.31 -6.16
CA ALA A 53 4.20 16.14 -7.27
C ALA A 53 2.74 15.82 -7.56
N ASN A 54 1.92 16.85 -7.80
CA ASN A 54 0.51 16.69 -8.19
C ASN A 54 -0.31 15.78 -7.23
N ASN A 55 -0.11 15.92 -5.92
CA ASN A 55 -0.72 15.06 -4.88
C ASN A 55 -0.35 13.58 -4.98
N ILE A 56 0.70 13.23 -5.72
CA ILE A 56 1.23 11.87 -5.79
C ILE A 56 2.59 11.86 -5.10
N ARG A 57 2.70 11.02 -4.06
CA ARG A 57 3.96 10.70 -3.40
C ARG A 57 4.58 9.51 -4.12
N THR A 58 5.75 9.70 -4.71
CA THR A 58 6.49 8.63 -5.40
C THR A 58 7.70 8.22 -4.57
N LEU A 59 7.80 6.93 -4.26
CA LEU A 59 8.98 6.32 -3.64
C LEU A 59 9.73 5.49 -4.67
N ASN A 60 11.03 5.71 -4.82
CA ASN A 60 11.91 4.81 -5.57
C ASN A 60 12.77 4.03 -4.59
N LEU A 61 12.64 2.71 -4.62
CA LEU A 61 13.33 1.75 -3.78
C LEU A 61 14.38 1.01 -4.62
N SER A 62 15.57 0.81 -4.08
CA SER A 62 16.61 0.00 -4.71
C SER A 62 17.15 -1.11 -3.83
N GLU A 63 17.66 -2.15 -4.48
CA GLU A 63 18.31 -3.36 -3.94
C GLU A 63 17.37 -4.24 -3.09
N ASN A 64 17.16 -5.48 -3.53
CA ASN A 64 16.40 -6.52 -2.82
C ASN A 64 15.04 -6.01 -2.30
N VAL A 65 14.25 -5.44 -3.20
CA VAL A 65 12.95 -4.88 -2.85
C VAL A 65 11.94 -5.99 -2.60
N VAL A 66 11.20 -5.85 -1.51
CA VAL A 66 10.12 -6.74 -1.10
C VAL A 66 8.85 -5.92 -0.92
N LEU A 67 7.77 -6.27 -1.62
CA LEU A 67 6.44 -5.69 -1.44
C LEU A 67 5.49 -6.76 -0.90
N THR A 68 4.62 -6.39 0.04
CA THR A 68 3.68 -7.32 0.68
C THR A 68 2.29 -6.72 0.78
N GLN A 69 1.24 -7.52 0.50
CA GLN A 69 -0.15 -7.15 0.76
C GLN A 69 -0.96 -8.39 1.15
N GLY A 70 -1.30 -8.54 2.43
CA GLY A 70 -1.91 -9.78 2.90
C GLY A 70 -0.97 -10.99 2.71
N THR A 71 -1.39 -11.96 1.90
CA THR A 71 -0.58 -13.14 1.54
C THR A 71 0.25 -12.95 0.26
N LEU A 72 0.06 -11.82 -0.43
CA LEU A 72 0.81 -11.46 -1.64
C LEU A 72 2.20 -10.98 -1.28
N GLU A 73 3.21 -11.51 -1.97
CA GLU A 73 4.60 -11.05 -1.91
C GLU A 73 5.15 -10.85 -3.33
N ILE A 74 5.87 -9.75 -3.54
CA ILE A 74 6.61 -9.47 -4.78
C ILE A 74 8.06 -9.14 -4.41
N LEU A 75 9.01 -9.83 -5.05
CA LEU A 75 10.45 -9.66 -4.87
C LEU A 75 11.08 -9.15 -6.16
N GLY A 76 11.95 -8.15 -6.07
CA GLY A 76 12.68 -7.62 -7.24
C GLY A 76 13.90 -6.79 -6.86
N ASP A 77 14.53 -6.18 -7.86
CA ASP A 77 15.75 -5.39 -7.70
C ASP A 77 15.45 -3.92 -7.42
N LEU A 78 14.39 -3.39 -8.02
CA LEU A 78 13.97 -1.98 -7.92
C LEU A 78 12.44 -1.90 -7.83
N ALA A 79 11.91 -0.91 -7.13
CA ALA A 79 10.49 -0.60 -7.21
C ALA A 79 10.21 0.91 -7.24
N ILE A 80 9.13 1.26 -7.92
CA ILE A 80 8.54 2.59 -7.93
C ILE A 80 7.14 2.46 -7.35
N LEU A 81 6.89 3.13 -6.22
CA LEU A 81 5.61 3.13 -5.53
C LEU A 81 4.98 4.50 -5.66
N GLU A 82 3.73 4.55 -6.07
CA GLU A 82 2.94 5.78 -6.22
C GLU A 82 1.77 5.72 -5.24
N PHE A 83 1.71 6.70 -4.35
CA PHE A 83 0.65 6.86 -3.35
C PHE A 83 -0.11 8.15 -3.59
N ASP A 84 -1.41 8.12 -3.36
CA ASP A 84 -2.21 9.33 -3.23
C ASP A 84 -1.82 10.02 -1.91
N GLU A 85 -1.35 11.25 -1.97
CA GLU A 85 -0.81 11.95 -0.80
C GLU A 85 -1.88 12.25 0.26
N PRO A 86 -3.10 12.69 -0.10
CA PRO A 86 -4.18 12.93 0.86
C PRO A 86 -4.63 11.67 1.61
N THR A 87 -4.82 10.56 0.90
CA THR A 87 -5.37 9.32 1.49
C THR A 87 -4.31 8.34 1.95
N GLN A 88 -3.07 8.51 1.50
CA GLN A 88 -1.96 7.57 1.66
C GLN A 88 -2.23 6.18 1.06
N GLU A 89 -3.21 6.07 0.16
CA GLU A 89 -3.51 4.81 -0.51
C GLU A 89 -2.54 4.55 -1.66
N LEU A 90 -2.14 3.27 -1.81
CA LEU A 90 -1.33 2.85 -2.94
C LEU A 90 -2.15 2.95 -4.23
N ILE A 91 -1.68 3.78 -5.16
CA ILE A 91 -2.23 3.89 -6.51
C ILE A 91 -1.64 2.78 -7.39
N LYS A 92 -0.31 2.67 -7.37
CA LYS A 92 0.44 1.76 -8.23
C LYS A 92 1.78 1.40 -7.63
N ALA A 93 2.17 0.13 -7.76
CA ALA A 93 3.55 -0.28 -7.60
C ALA A 93 4.07 -0.87 -8.90
N THR A 94 5.29 -0.50 -9.28
CA THR A 94 6.01 -1.12 -10.41
C THR A 94 7.31 -1.70 -9.90
N VAL A 95 7.52 -3.00 -10.06
CA VAL A 95 8.72 -3.71 -9.64
C VAL A 95 9.48 -4.17 -10.87
N TYR A 96 10.80 -4.02 -10.85
CA TYR A 96 11.71 -4.48 -11.91
C TYR A 96 12.72 -5.46 -11.33
N GLY A 97 13.13 -6.44 -12.14
CA GLY A 97 14.11 -7.43 -11.71
C GLY A 97 14.52 -8.38 -12.82
N THR A 98 15.49 -9.25 -12.53
CA THR A 98 15.99 -10.26 -13.48
C THR A 98 16.06 -11.67 -12.86
N PRO A 99 14.92 -12.30 -12.48
CA PRO A 99 13.53 -11.85 -12.67
C PRO A 99 12.92 -11.19 -11.43
N VAL A 100 11.75 -10.57 -11.60
CA VAL A 100 10.80 -10.31 -10.50
C VAL A 100 10.08 -11.61 -10.17
N SER A 101 9.88 -11.88 -8.88
CA SER A 101 9.09 -13.01 -8.38
C SER A 101 7.80 -12.51 -7.74
N TYR A 102 6.71 -13.23 -7.96
CA TYR A 102 5.42 -13.03 -7.32
C TYR A 102 4.97 -14.33 -6.67
N GLN A 103 4.37 -14.23 -5.48
CA GLN A 103 3.75 -15.37 -4.80
C GLN A 103 2.51 -14.92 -4.03
N GLN A 104 1.51 -15.80 -3.94
CA GLN A 104 0.35 -15.61 -3.08
C GLN A 104 -0.25 -16.96 -2.64
N GLN A 105 -0.65 -17.04 -1.38
CA GLN A 105 -1.45 -18.15 -0.85
C GLN A 105 -2.95 -17.90 -1.08
N LEU A 106 -3.64 -18.88 -1.66
CA LEU A 106 -5.09 -18.91 -1.83
C LEU A 106 -5.75 -19.45 -0.55
N ASN A 107 -6.84 -18.80 -0.13
CA ASN A 107 -7.42 -18.89 1.22
C ASN A 107 -7.99 -20.26 1.64
N SER A 108 -7.93 -21.33 0.83
CA SER A 108 -8.66 -22.58 1.08
C SER A 108 -7.83 -23.83 1.34
N ASP A 109 -6.67 -24.03 0.71
CA ASP A 109 -6.01 -25.36 0.70
C ASP A 109 -4.46 -25.32 0.72
N ASP A 110 -3.85 -24.24 1.22
CA ASP A 110 -2.41 -23.93 1.05
C ASP A 110 -1.97 -23.85 -0.42
N ALA A 111 -2.93 -23.85 -1.34
CA ALA A 111 -2.75 -23.63 -2.76
C ALA A 111 -2.01 -22.29 -2.96
N THR A 112 -0.88 -22.36 -3.66
CA THR A 112 -0.03 -21.20 -3.91
C THR A 112 -0.06 -20.91 -5.39
N VAL A 113 -0.28 -19.64 -5.72
CA VAL A 113 -0.01 -19.11 -7.06
C VAL A 113 1.34 -18.41 -7.02
N SER A 114 2.17 -18.67 -8.00
CA SER A 114 3.45 -18.00 -8.16
C SER A 114 3.65 -17.53 -9.59
N GLY A 115 4.57 -16.60 -9.80
CA GLY A 115 4.87 -16.10 -11.12
C GLY A 115 6.21 -15.38 -11.19
N THR A 116 6.72 -15.25 -12.41
CA THR A 116 7.96 -14.53 -12.69
C THR A 116 7.83 -13.69 -13.95
N SER A 117 8.51 -12.55 -13.99
CA SER A 117 8.58 -11.70 -15.17
C SER A 117 9.76 -10.72 -15.09
N ASP A 118 10.02 -9.97 -16.16
CA ASP A 118 11.02 -8.90 -16.16
C ASP A 118 10.57 -7.69 -15.32
N SER A 119 9.25 -7.44 -15.28
CA SER A 119 8.62 -6.48 -14.37
C SER A 119 7.22 -6.89 -13.96
N ILE A 120 6.76 -6.38 -12.81
CA ILE A 120 5.39 -6.53 -12.33
C ILE A 120 4.79 -5.15 -12.04
N VAL A 121 3.55 -4.94 -12.48
CA VAL A 121 2.74 -3.80 -12.08
C VAL A 121 1.59 -4.28 -11.20
N LEU A 122 1.45 -3.66 -10.03
CA LEU A 122 0.36 -3.83 -9.08
C LEU A 122 -0.49 -2.57 -9.09
N THR A 123 -1.80 -2.70 -9.30
CA THR A 123 -2.77 -1.59 -9.22
C THR A 123 -4.06 -2.06 -8.55
N THR A 124 -4.80 -1.15 -7.95
CA THR A 124 -6.19 -1.41 -7.53
C THR A 124 -7.15 -0.83 -8.58
N GLU A 125 -8.14 -1.59 -9.00
CA GLU A 125 -9.17 -1.09 -9.93
C GLU A 125 -10.17 -0.19 -9.19
N ASP A 126 -10.27 1.08 -9.58
CA ASP A 126 -11.12 2.07 -8.89
C ASP A 126 -12.60 1.65 -8.77
N SER A 127 -13.11 0.89 -9.75
CA SER A 127 -14.53 0.53 -9.83
C SER A 127 -14.93 -0.67 -8.98
N SER A 128 -14.06 -1.66 -8.85
CA SER A 128 -14.33 -2.91 -8.12
C SER A 128 -13.54 -3.06 -6.83
N GLY A 129 -12.45 -2.27 -6.66
CA GLY A 129 -11.49 -2.45 -5.60
C GLY A 129 -10.60 -3.69 -5.79
N ASP A 130 -10.64 -4.33 -6.96
CA ASP A 130 -9.85 -5.53 -7.22
C ASP A 130 -8.38 -5.20 -7.38
N THR A 131 -7.53 -6.00 -6.74
CA THR A 131 -6.10 -6.00 -7.01
C THR A 131 -5.85 -6.62 -8.38
N ILE A 132 -5.02 -5.94 -9.20
CA ILE A 132 -4.60 -6.39 -10.52
C ILE A 132 -3.08 -6.55 -10.50
N ILE A 133 -2.61 -7.69 -11.01
CA ILE A 133 -1.19 -7.98 -11.25
C ILE A 133 -0.96 -8.07 -12.74
N GLU A 134 -0.06 -7.26 -13.28
CA GLU A 134 0.41 -7.38 -14.66
C GLU A 134 1.87 -7.83 -14.66
N LEU A 135 2.10 -9.07 -15.09
CA LEU A 135 3.42 -9.64 -15.33
C LEU A 135 3.85 -9.30 -16.75
N ILE A 136 4.97 -8.60 -16.92
CA ILE A 136 5.42 -8.05 -18.21
C ILE A 136 6.84 -8.53 -18.52
N GLY A 137 7.03 -9.08 -19.71
CA GLY A 137 8.31 -9.61 -20.17
C GLY A 137 8.58 -10.99 -19.60
N ASN A 138 8.78 -11.98 -20.47
CA ASN A 138 9.00 -13.39 -20.10
C ASN A 138 8.01 -13.93 -19.06
N ALA A 139 6.77 -13.41 -19.05
CA ALA A 139 5.78 -13.65 -18.01
C ALA A 139 5.44 -15.13 -17.89
N LEU A 140 5.56 -15.66 -16.67
CA LEU A 140 5.18 -17.00 -16.27
C LEU A 140 4.27 -16.89 -15.05
N ILE A 141 3.17 -17.64 -15.04
CA ILE A 141 2.32 -17.83 -13.88
C ILE A 141 2.06 -19.32 -13.69
N GLU A 142 2.14 -19.77 -12.46
CA GLU A 142 1.94 -21.14 -12.01
C GLU A 142 0.86 -21.10 -10.93
N SER A 143 -0.34 -21.57 -11.28
CA SER A 143 -1.38 -21.91 -10.34
C SER A 143 -1.35 -23.42 -10.08
N PRO A 144 -2.01 -23.94 -9.02
CA PRO A 144 -1.97 -25.38 -8.72
C PRO A 144 -2.45 -26.24 -9.91
N ASP A 145 -3.34 -25.69 -10.73
CA ASP A 145 -4.05 -26.39 -11.79
C ASP A 145 -3.45 -26.07 -13.17
N SER A 146 -2.56 -25.08 -13.27
CA SER A 146 -2.09 -24.63 -14.58
C SER A 146 -0.77 -23.88 -14.55
N THR A 147 -0.05 -24.01 -15.65
CA THR A 147 1.12 -23.16 -15.93
C THR A 147 0.88 -22.43 -17.23
N MET A 148 1.12 -21.12 -17.26
CA MET A 148 1.01 -20.29 -18.45
C MET A 148 2.23 -19.39 -18.59
N LYS A 149 2.80 -19.37 -19.80
CA LYS A 149 3.92 -18.51 -20.20
C LYS A 149 3.53 -17.66 -21.40
N CYS A 150 3.73 -16.36 -21.34
CA CYS A 150 3.41 -15.39 -22.39
C CYS A 150 4.42 -14.25 -22.41
N ILE A 151 4.24 -13.26 -23.30
CA ILE A 151 5.00 -11.99 -23.21
C ILE A 151 4.47 -11.16 -22.04
N ALA A 152 3.15 -11.11 -21.85
CA ALA A 152 2.55 -10.44 -20.70
C ALA A 152 1.27 -11.16 -20.25
N ILE A 153 0.99 -11.11 -18.95
CA ILE A 153 -0.16 -11.74 -18.31
C ILE A 153 -0.78 -10.73 -17.34
N VAL A 154 -2.09 -10.49 -17.45
CA VAL A 154 -2.89 -9.73 -16.47
C VAL A 154 -3.68 -10.72 -15.64
N TYR A 155 -3.43 -10.72 -14.34
CA TYR A 155 -3.96 -11.66 -13.36
C TYR A 155 -4.73 -10.92 -12.25
N LEU A 156 -5.84 -11.51 -11.83
CA LEU A 156 -6.71 -11.02 -10.76
C LEU A 156 -6.61 -11.95 -9.55
N PRO A 157 -5.72 -11.66 -8.58
CA PRO A 157 -5.48 -12.52 -7.42
C PRO A 157 -6.72 -12.83 -6.57
N ASN A 158 -7.67 -11.91 -6.48
CA ASN A 158 -8.87 -12.10 -5.65
C ASN A 158 -9.80 -13.20 -6.19
N THR A 159 -9.73 -13.48 -7.49
CA THR A 159 -10.60 -14.45 -8.18
C THR A 159 -9.82 -15.58 -8.86
N ASP A 160 -8.51 -15.64 -8.67
CA ASP A 160 -7.59 -16.56 -9.36
C ASP A 160 -7.84 -16.60 -10.88
N LEU A 161 -7.95 -15.43 -11.50
CA LEU A 161 -8.34 -15.31 -12.90
C LEU A 161 -7.27 -14.63 -13.75
N ILE A 162 -6.86 -15.29 -14.83
CA ILE A 162 -6.09 -14.66 -15.91
C ILE A 162 -7.07 -13.86 -16.80
N ARG A 163 -7.12 -12.54 -16.61
CA ARG A 163 -7.99 -11.64 -17.36
C ARG A 163 -7.52 -11.43 -18.80
N LYS A 164 -6.21 -11.41 -19.04
CA LYS A 164 -5.63 -11.19 -20.37
C LYS A 164 -4.25 -11.82 -20.48
N ALA A 165 -3.94 -12.37 -21.65
CA ALA A 165 -2.63 -12.89 -22.00
C ALA A 165 -2.20 -12.34 -23.37
N THR A 166 -0.94 -11.91 -23.51
CA THR A 166 -0.44 -11.23 -24.72
C THR A 166 0.85 -11.88 -25.24
N GLY A 167 0.97 -12.02 -26.56
CA GLY A 167 2.13 -12.61 -27.24
C GLY A 167 1.95 -14.09 -27.56
N PRO A 168 2.99 -14.78 -28.09
CA PRO A 168 2.95 -16.23 -28.16
C PRO A 168 2.82 -16.78 -26.73
N CYS A 169 1.76 -17.52 -26.50
CA CYS A 169 1.48 -18.13 -25.21
C CYS A 169 1.63 -19.65 -25.30
N ALA A 170 2.20 -20.24 -24.26
CA ALA A 170 2.32 -21.68 -24.07
C ALA A 170 1.91 -22.02 -22.64
N GLY A 171 1.30 -23.18 -22.43
CA GLY A 171 0.87 -23.59 -21.11
C GLY A 171 0.33 -25.01 -21.06
N ILE A 172 0.15 -25.51 -19.85
CA ILE A 172 -0.43 -26.82 -19.56
C ILE A 172 -1.55 -26.59 -18.54
N LEU A 173 -2.68 -27.25 -18.78
CA LEU A 173 -3.75 -27.37 -17.80
C LEU A 173 -3.62 -28.75 -17.17
N SER A 174 -3.44 -28.80 -15.86
CA SER A 174 -3.53 -30.03 -15.09
C SER A 174 -5.01 -30.41 -15.03
N GLN A 175 -5.43 -31.35 -15.89
CA GLN A 175 -6.70 -32.03 -15.67
C GLN A 175 -6.48 -32.96 -14.48
N THR A 176 -7.01 -32.60 -13.31
CA THR A 176 -7.28 -33.63 -12.30
C THR A 176 -8.32 -34.55 -12.91
N ASP A 177 -7.89 -35.72 -13.38
CA ASP A 177 -8.76 -36.85 -13.64
C ASP A 177 -9.62 -37.06 -12.39
N GLN A 178 -10.89 -36.65 -12.44
CA GLN A 178 -11.88 -37.12 -11.49
C GLN A 178 -12.06 -38.62 -11.74
N PRO A 179 -11.78 -39.51 -10.77
CA PRO A 179 -12.20 -40.89 -10.88
C PRO A 179 -13.73 -40.93 -10.88
N GLU A 180 -14.25 -41.73 -11.82
CA GLU A 180 -15.65 -42.07 -12.10
C GLU A 180 -16.49 -42.45 -10.86
#